data_AF-A0A9E3SEP1-F1
#
_entry.id   AF-A0A9E3SEP1-F1
#
_cell.length_a   1.000
_cell.length_b   1.000
_cell.length_c   1.000
_cell.angle_alpha   90.00
_cell.angle_beta   90.00
_cell.angle_gamma   90.00
#
_symmetry.space_group_name_H-M   'P 1'
#
loop_
_entity.id
_entity.type
_entity.pdbx_description
1 polymer ?
#
loop_
_entity_poly.entity_id
_entity_poly.type
_entity_poly.pdbx_seq_one_letter_code
_entity_poly.pdbx_strand_id
1 'polypeptide(L)' 'MTVDYWVKKLDLESHPEGGFYKEAYRSDEEIPAKALPPRFRGNRSFSTAIY' A
#
# COMPACT_ATOMS: atom_id res chain seq x y z
N MET A 1 18.10 5.27 16.81
CA MET A 1 17.65 4.27 15.83
C MET A 1 17.87 4.85 14.44
N THR A 2 18.40 4.09 13.48
CA THR A 2 18.75 4.56 12.13
C THR A 2 17.70 4.12 11.10
N VAL A 3 17.78 4.65 9.88
CA VAL A 3 16.93 4.20 8.75
C VAL A 3 17.18 2.71 8.46
N ASP A 4 18.44 2.29 8.37
CA ASP A 4 18.81 0.89 8.09
C ASP A 4 18.22 -0.11 9.09
N TYR A 5 18.07 0.31 10.36
CA TYR A 5 17.42 -0.51 11.37
C TYR A 5 15.97 -0.81 10.99
N TRP A 6 15.19 0.20 10.57
CA TRP A 6 13.79 0.02 10.21
C TRP A 6 13.62 -0.68 8.87
N VAL A 7 14.46 -0.37 7.87
CA VAL A 7 14.47 -1.08 6.59
C VAL A 7 14.64 -2.58 6.81
N LYS A 8 15.61 -2.98 7.64
CA LYS A 8 15.83 -4.39 7.95
C LYS A 8 14.74 -4.99 8.84
N LYS A 9 14.27 -4.24 9.84
CA LYS A 9 13.32 -4.77 10.83
C LYS A 9 11.92 -5.01 10.26
N LEU A 10 11.48 -4.12 9.37
CA LEU A 10 10.17 -4.18 8.71
C LEU A 10 10.26 -4.81 7.31
N ASP A 11 11.47 -5.17 6.88
CA ASP A 11 11.74 -5.79 5.57
C ASP A 11 11.21 -4.90 4.42
N LEU A 12 11.56 -3.61 4.48
CA LEU A 12 11.09 -2.60 3.55
C LEU A 12 11.84 -2.69 2.22
N GLU A 13 11.12 -2.41 1.14
CA GLU A 13 11.63 -2.39 -0.23
C GLU A 13 11.82 -0.95 -0.70
N SER A 14 12.72 -0.71 -1.67
CA SER A 14 12.89 0.61 -2.25
C SER A 14 11.65 1.04 -3.03
N HIS A 15 11.10 2.21 -2.71
CA HIS A 15 9.93 2.74 -3.42
C HIS A 15 10.36 3.37 -4.76
N PRO A 16 9.62 3.19 -5.87
CA PRO A 16 9.96 3.77 -7.17
C PRO A 16 10.11 5.30 -7.17
N GLU A 17 9.38 5.97 -6.28
CA GLU A 17 9.43 7.44 -6.11
C GLU A 17 10.54 7.89 -5.14
N GLY A 18 11.34 6.96 -4.61
CA GLY A 18 12.36 7.19 -3.60
C GLY A 18 11.87 6.92 -2.18
N GLY A 19 12.81 6.56 -1.29
CA GLY A 19 12.51 6.07 0.06
C GLY A 19 12.30 4.56 0.10
N PHE A 20 11.73 4.08 1.21
CA PHE A 20 11.43 2.67 1.44
C PHE A 20 9.98 2.50 1.86
N TYR A 21 9.36 1.40 1.47
CA TYR A 21 7.98 1.10 1.84
C TYR A 21 7.76 -0.41 1.91
N LYS A 22 6.65 -0.81 2.52
CA LYS A 22 6.08 -2.15 2.39
C LYS A 22 4.58 -2.07 2.66
N GLU A 23 3.77 -2.71 1.83
CA GLU A 23 2.34 -2.87 2.15
C GLU A 23 2.18 -3.79 3.35
N ALA A 24 1.73 -3.22 4.46
CA ALA A 24 1.53 -3.92 5.73
C ALA A 24 0.09 -4.42 5.90
N TYR A 25 -0.84 -3.84 5.15
CA TYR A 25 -2.25 -4.17 5.23
C TYR A 25 -2.98 -3.85 3.93
N ARG A 26 -3.94 -4.72 3.61
CA ARG A 26 -4.97 -4.55 2.59
C ARG A 26 -6.25 -5.16 3.12
N SER A 27 -7.35 -4.43 3.04
CA SER A 27 -8.68 -4.96 3.39
C SER A 27 -9.07 -6.09 2.42
N ASP A 28 -9.66 -7.15 2.98
CA ASP A 28 -10.18 -8.29 2.22
C ASP A 28 -11.43 -7.90 1.41
N GLU A 29 -12.14 -6.87 1.86
CA GLU A 29 -13.32 -6.32 1.19
C GLU A 29 -12.95 -5.32 0.10
N GLU A 30 -13.76 -5.34 -0.96
CA GLU A 30 -13.61 -4.43 -2.10
C GLU A 30 -14.89 -3.65 -2.39
N ILE A 31 -14.72 -2.40 -2.82
CA ILE A 31 -15.77 -1.60 -3.45
C ILE A 31 -15.84 -2.03 -4.93
N PRO A 32 -17.00 -2.54 -5.40
CA PRO A 32 -17.16 -2.90 -6.79
C PRO A 32 -16.95 -1.70 -7.72
N ALA A 33 -16.33 -1.92 -8.89
CA ALA A 33 -16.04 -0.87 -9.87
C ALA A 33 -17.27 -0.03 -10.24
N LYS A 34 -18.44 -0.69 -10.35
CA LYS A 34 -19.73 -0.04 -10.67
C LYS A 34 -20.22 0.96 -9.63
N ALA A 35 -19.71 0.87 -8.40
CA ALA A 35 -20.04 1.78 -7.30
C ALA A 35 -18.99 2.90 -7.13
N LEU A 36 -17.94 2.92 -7.97
CA LEU A 36 -16.88 3.91 -7.93
C LEU A 36 -17.06 4.98 -9.02
N PRO A 37 -16.49 6.19 -8.84
CA PRO A 37 -16.46 7.19 -9.89
C PRO A 37 -15.77 6.68 -11.17
N PRO A 38 -16.14 7.19 -12.38
CA PRO A 38 -15.63 6.68 -13.66
C PRO A 38 -14.10 6.73 -13.85
N ARG A 39 -13.39 7.52 -13.03
CA ARG A 39 -11.91 7.59 -13.06
C ARG A 39 -11.22 6.31 -12.60
N PHE A 40 -11.92 5.42 -11.88
CA PHE A 40 -11.36 4.17 -11.39
C PHE A 40 -11.54 3.05 -12.42
N ARG A 41 -10.47 2.28 -12.63
CA ARG A 41 -10.48 1.09 -13.49
C ARG A 41 -10.50 -0.16 -12.61
N GLY A 42 -11.66 -0.79 -12.44
CA GLY A 42 -11.85 -2.00 -11.64
C GLY A 42 -12.22 -1.76 -10.17
N ASN A 43 -12.40 -2.84 -9.42
CA ASN A 43 -12.70 -2.82 -7.98
C ASN A 43 -11.53 -2.21 -7.19
N ARG A 44 -11.80 -1.75 -5.97
CA ARG A 44 -10.76 -1.23 -5.06
C ARG A 44 -10.97 -1.79 -3.66
N SER A 45 -9.89 -2.23 -3.01
CA SER A 45 -9.91 -2.55 -1.58
C SER A 45 -10.42 -1.35 -0.77
N PHE A 46 -11.12 -1.61 0.35
CA PHE A 46 -11.65 -0.53 1.19
C PHE A 46 -10.55 0.38 1.73
N SER A 47 -9.40 -0.20 2.07
CA SER A 47 -8.20 0.52 2.48
C SER A 47 -6.94 -0.32 2.30
N THR A 48 -5.80 0.36 2.24
CA THR A 48 -4.44 -0.21 2.24
C THR A 48 -3.57 0.65 3.15
N ALA A 49 -2.53 0.07 3.76
CA ALA A 49 -1.56 0.82 4.55
C ALA A 49 -0.13 0.35 4.26
N ILE A 50 0.79 1.31 4.25
CA ILE A 50 2.22 1.08 4.07
C ILE A 50 2.99 1.62 5.28
N TYR A 51 4.21 1.11 5.48
CA TYR A 51 5.23 1.75 6.32
C TYR A 51 5.98 2.85 5.56
#